data_AF-A0A3N5R2R9-F1
#
_entry.id   AF-A0A3N5R2R9-F1
#
_cell.length_a   1.000
_cell.length_b   1.000
_cell.length_c   1.000
_cell.angle_alpha   90.00
_cell.angle_beta   90.00
_cell.angle_gamma   90.00
#
_symmetry.space_group_name_H-M   'P 1'
#
loop_
_entity.id
_entity.type
_entity.pdbx_description
1 polymer ?
#
loop_
_entity_poly.entity_id
_entity_poly.type
_entity_poly.pdbx_seq_one_letter_code
_entity_poly.pdbx_strand_id
1 'polypeptide(L)' 'MFHAGTRLEGGQVVTNGGRVLCVTALGESVSIAQQRAYETVQKIQWPGA' A
#
# COMPACT_ATOMS: atom_id res chain seq x y z
N MET A 1 2.77 5.89 -2.22
CA MET A 1 2.83 4.70 -1.34
C MET A 1 3.92 4.93 -0.31
N PHE A 2 3.60 4.80 0.97
CA PHE A 2 4.56 4.96 2.06
C PHE A 2 4.74 3.64 2.80
N HIS A 3 6.00 3.34 3.14
CA HIS A 3 6.43 2.17 3.89
C HIS A 3 6.38 2.48 5.39
N ALA A 4 5.53 1.79 6.14
CA ALA A 4 5.40 1.95 7.59
C ALA A 4 6.08 0.77 8.31
N GLY A 5 5.36 -0.35 8.48
CA GLY A 5 5.89 -1.58 9.04
C GLY A 5 6.47 -2.50 7.98
N THR A 6 7.43 -2.05 7.17
CA THR A 6 8.15 -2.92 6.21
C THR A 6 9.64 -2.92 6.48
N ARG A 7 10.30 -4.05 6.17
CA ARG A 7 11.77 -4.19 6.24
C ARG A 7 12.30 -4.70 4.91
N LEU A 8 13.56 -4.37 4.59
CA LEU A 8 14.30 -5.03 3.51
C LEU A 8 15.08 -6.22 4.09
N GLU A 9 14.81 -7.41 3.58
CA GLU A 9 15.56 -8.64 3.89
C GLU A 9 15.94 -9.34 2.58
N GLY A 10 17.24 -9.55 2.38
CA GLY A 10 17.74 -10.25 1.18
C GLY A 10 17.35 -9.58 -0.15
N GLY A 11 17.09 -8.27 -0.16
CA GLY A 11 16.63 -7.53 -1.33
C GLY A 11 15.11 -7.59 -1.57
N GLN A 12 14.35 -8.26 -0.70
CA GLN A 12 12.89 -8.29 -0.75
C GLN A 12 12.29 -7.41 0.35
N VAL A 13 11.15 -6.79 0.04
CA VAL A 13 10.37 -6.03 1.03
C VAL A 13 9.44 -7.00 1.76
N VAL A 14 9.59 -7.09 3.08
CA VAL A 14 8.80 -7.95 3.97
C VAL A 14 7.98 -7.13 4.97
N THR A 15 6.90 -7.72 5.50
CA THR A 15 6.08 -7.11 6.56
C THR A 15 6.83 -7.15 7.90
N ASN A 16 6.67 -6.12 8.71
CA ASN A 16 7.34 -5.95 10.01
C ASN A 16 6.48 -5.10 10.97
N GLY A 17 5.24 -5.51 11.20
CA GLY A 17 4.30 -4.85 12.11
C GLY A 17 2.85 -4.90 11.64
N GLY A 18 1.92 -4.39 12.45
CA GLY A 18 0.48 -4.45 12.17
C GLY A 18 -0.03 -3.48 11.09
N ARG A 19 0.67 -2.34 10.86
CA ARG A 19 0.35 -1.39 9.78
C ARG A 19 1.53 -1.30 8.85
N VAL A 20 1.38 -1.80 7.62
CA VAL A 20 2.51 -2.11 6.75
C VAL A 20 2.72 -1.05 5.67
N LEU A 21 1.66 -0.71 4.92
CA LEU A 21 1.70 0.28 3.85
C LEU A 21 0.62 1.34 4.02
N CYS A 22 0.90 2.55 3.57
CA CYS A 22 -0.10 3.60 3.36
C CYS A 22 -0.22 3.91 1.87
N VAL A 23 -1.42 3.76 1.32
CA VAL A 23 -1.73 4.04 -0.09
C VAL A 23 -2.45 5.38 -0.16
N THR A 24 -1.91 6.30 -0.96
CA THR A 24 -2.53 7.59 -1.23
C THR A 24 -2.59 7.78 -2.73
N ALA A 25 -3.69 8.37 -3.20
CA ALA A 25 -3.88 8.74 -4.59
C ALA A 25 -4.49 10.14 -4.68
N LEU A 26 -4.20 10.83 -5.78
CA LEU A 26 -4.75 12.14 -6.08
C LEU A 26 -5.88 12.00 -7.11
N GLY A 27 -6.91 12.83 -6.98
CA GLY A 27 -8.07 12.88 -7.87
C GLY A 27 -8.74 14.25 -7.79
N GLU A 28 -9.48 14.61 -8.83
CA GLU A 28 -10.21 15.89 -8.92
C GLU A 28 -11.36 15.98 -7.90
N SER A 29 -11.78 14.83 -7.38
CA SER A 29 -12.70 14.70 -6.27
C SER A 29 -12.20 13.64 -5.28
N VAL A 30 -12.77 13.65 -4.07
CA VAL A 30 -12.51 12.61 -3.06
C VAL A 30 -12.89 11.23 -3.58
N SER A 31 -13.98 11.10 -4.35
CA SER A 31 -14.40 9.80 -4.93
C SER A 31 -13.39 9.26 -5.94
N ILE A 32 -12.85 10.13 -6.81
CA ILE A 32 -11.81 9.73 -7.79
C ILE A 32 -10.52 9.36 -7.07
N ALA A 33 -10.11 10.13 -6.05
CA ALA A 33 -8.93 9.83 -5.25
C ALA A 33 -9.08 8.49 -4.51
N GLN A 34 -10.25 8.23 -3.93
CA GLN A 34 -10.56 6.97 -3.24
C GLN A 34 -10.50 5.77 -4.20
N GLN A 35 -11.18 5.87 -5.36
CA GLN A 35 -11.19 4.81 -6.36
C GLN A 35 -9.75 4.45 -6.79
N ARG A 36 -8.94 5.45 -7.14
CA ARG A 36 -7.54 5.25 -7.53
C ARG A 36 -6.69 4.62 -6.42
N ALA A 37 -6.95 4.99 -5.16
CA ALA A 37 -6.27 4.38 -4.03
C ALA A 37 -6.61 2.88 -3.92
N TYR A 38 -7.89 2.50 -4.05
CA TYR A 38 -8.31 1.09 -4.04
C TYR A 38 -7.80 0.30 -5.25
N GLU A 39 -7.80 0.89 -6.45
CA GLU A 39 -7.20 0.26 -7.65
C GLU A 39 -5.70 -0.02 -7.45
N THR A 40 -5.01 0.85 -6.72
CA THR A 40 -3.60 0.65 -6.37
C THR A 40 -3.43 -0.46 -5.33
N VAL A 41 -4.30 -0.51 -4.31
CA VAL A 41 -4.32 -1.58 -3.30
C VAL A 41 -4.52 -2.95 -3.96
N GLN A 42 -5.44 -3.06 -4.93
CA GLN A 42 -5.71 -4.33 -5.63
C GLN A 42 -4.48 -4.91 -6.38
N LYS A 43 -3.52 -4.06 -6.74
CA LYS A 43 -2.28 -4.49 -7.42
C LYS A 43 -1.21 -4.98 -6.44
N ILE A 44 -1.39 -4.73 -5.14
CA ILE A 44 -0.45 -5.15 -4.10
C ILE A 44 -0.91 -6.52 -3.61
N GLN A 45 -0.07 -7.53 -3.83
CA GLN A 45 -0.33 -8.87 -3.35
C GLN A 45 0.67 -9.25 -2.27
N TRP A 46 0.15 -9.54 -1.09
CA TRP A 46 0.90 -10.15 0.01
C TRP A 46 0.13 -11.36 0.52
N PRO A 47 0.77 -12.52 0.73
CA PRO A 47 0.12 -13.66 1.37
C PRO A 47 -0.34 -13.25 2.79
N GLY A 48 -1.64 -13.33 3.06
CA GLY A 48 -2.23 -13.04 4.37
C GLY A 48 -2.75 -11.61 4.60
N ALA A 49 -2.81 -10.78 3.55
CA ALA A 49 -3.50 -9.49 3.55
C ALA A 49 -4.99 -9.62 3.21
#